data_AF-A0A658P3Z0-F1
#
_entry.id   AF-A0A658P3Z0-F1
#
_cell.length_a   1.000
_cell.length_b   1.000
_cell.length_c   1.000
_cell.angle_alpha   90.00
_cell.angle_beta   90.00
_cell.angle_gamma   90.00
#
_symmetry.space_group_name_H-M   'P 1'
#
loop_
_entity.id
_entity.type
_entity.pdbx_description
1 polymer ?
#
loop_
_entity_poly.entity_id
_entity_poly.type
_entity_poly.pdbx_seq_one_letter_code
_entity_poly.pdbx_strand_id
1 'polypeptide(L)'
;MADPITAADVQAFLGELGYSIPGALLTPILCVVNKIIPCLDGAGYDDCTAKLILMYAAALMATSSGARRLKSQGAPSGASRSFEYGEDSITWLRDSLVRLDTSGCSGELPISAGNSVGMFLVVGG
;
A
#
# COMPACT_ATOMS: atom_id res chain seq x y z
N MET A 1 17.17 -11.16 -9.16
CA MET A 1 17.45 -10.00 -8.28
C MET A 1 16.27 -9.11 -8.51
N ALA A 2 15.51 -8.82 -7.46
CA ALA A 2 14.26 -8.10 -7.61
C ALA A 2 14.51 -6.69 -8.17
N ASP A 3 13.92 -6.39 -9.33
CA ASP A 3 14.02 -5.06 -9.92
C ASP A 3 13.24 -4.02 -9.08
N PRO A 4 13.80 -2.82 -8.88
CA PRO A 4 13.12 -1.76 -8.14
C PRO A 4 11.84 -1.34 -8.87
N ILE A 5 10.77 -1.15 -8.09
CA ILE A 5 9.49 -0.66 -8.63
C ILE A 5 9.56 0.83 -8.94
N THR A 6 8.88 1.25 -10.02
CA THR A 6 8.85 2.65 -10.44
C THR A 6 7.59 3.38 -9.95
N ALA A 7 7.65 4.70 -9.91
CA ALA A 7 6.49 5.54 -9.61
C ALA A 7 5.33 5.34 -10.59
N ALA A 8 5.63 5.04 -11.85
CA ALA A 8 4.61 4.79 -12.86
C ALA A 8 3.81 3.52 -12.54
N ASP A 9 4.50 2.44 -12.13
CA ASP A 9 3.86 1.16 -11.79
C ASP A 9 2.88 1.33 -10.61
N VAL A 10 3.32 2.03 -9.56
CA VAL A 10 2.49 2.25 -8.37
C VAL A 10 1.36 3.23 -8.63
N GLN A 11 1.55 4.26 -9.47
CA GLN A 11 0.47 5.17 -9.86
C GLN A 11 -0.60 4.48 -10.69
N ALA A 12 -0.20 3.63 -11.65
CA ALA A 12 -1.14 2.86 -12.45
C ALA A 12 -1.99 1.94 -11.57
N PHE A 13 -1.33 1.18 -10.69
CA PHE A 13 -2.01 0.27 -9.77
C PHE A 13 -2.93 0.99 -8.77
N LEU A 14 -2.47 2.07 -8.14
CA LEU A 14 -3.30 2.87 -7.24
C LEU A 14 -4.48 3.51 -7.98
N GLY A 15 -4.28 3.94 -9.22
CA GLY A 15 -5.32 4.49 -10.08
C GLY A 15 -6.44 3.48 -10.37
N GLU A 16 -6.10 2.22 -10.66
CA GLU A 16 -7.08 1.13 -10.83
C GLU A 16 -7.88 0.86 -9.56
N LEU A 17 -7.23 0.97 -8.40
CA LEU A 17 -7.89 0.88 -7.09
C LEU A 17 -8.71 2.15 -6.74
N GLY A 18 -8.63 3.20 -7.56
CA GLY A 18 -9.35 4.46 -7.39
C GLY A 18 -8.68 5.44 -6.42
N TYR A 19 -7.43 5.18 -6.02
CA TYR A 19 -6.63 6.05 -5.16
C TYR A 19 -5.85 7.07 -5.99
N SER A 20 -5.81 8.32 -5.52
CA SER A 20 -4.86 9.31 -6.03
C SER A 20 -3.84 9.67 -4.95
N ILE A 21 -2.58 9.77 -5.35
CA ILE A 21 -1.49 10.19 -4.48
C ILE A 21 -0.62 11.25 -5.17
N PRO A 22 -0.18 12.29 -4.45
CA PRO A 22 0.79 13.24 -4.99
C PRO A 22 2.13 12.56 -5.27
N GLY A 23 2.75 12.85 -6.42
CA GLY A 23 4.09 12.36 -6.74
C GLY A 23 5.13 12.72 -5.67
N ALA A 24 4.97 13.87 -5.01
CA ALA A 24 5.81 14.31 -3.90
C ALA A 24 5.78 13.35 -2.68
N LEU A 25 4.68 12.61 -2.47
CA LEU A 25 4.60 11.55 -1.45
C LEU A 25 5.06 10.19 -2.00
N LEU A 26 4.84 9.93 -3.29
CA LEU A 26 5.19 8.65 -3.89
C LEU A 26 6.70 8.40 -3.96
N THR A 27 7.49 9.41 -4.34
CA THR A 27 8.96 9.28 -4.41
C THR A 27 9.60 8.82 -3.09
N PRO A 28 9.32 9.45 -1.93
CA PRO A 28 9.85 8.97 -0.66
C PRO A 28 9.28 7.61 -0.23
N ILE A 29 8.02 7.30 -0.56
CA ILE A 29 7.44 5.96 -0.32
C ILE A 29 8.25 4.89 -1.05
N LEU A 30 8.53 5.07 -2.33
CA LEU A 30 9.34 4.13 -3.12
C LEU A 30 10.76 3.98 -2.55
N CYS A 31 11.36 5.07 -2.09
CA CYS A 31 12.67 5.01 -1.45
C CYS A 31 12.68 4.12 -0.20
N VAL A 32 11.60 4.12 0.58
CA VAL A 32 11.45 3.28 1.76
C VAL A 32 11.13 1.83 1.37
N VAL A 33 10.21 1.60 0.43
CA VAL A 33 9.87 0.23 -0.05
C VAL A 33 11.08 -0.46 -0.66
N ASN A 34 11.84 0.23 -1.52
CA ASN A 34 12.97 -0.37 -2.20
C ASN A 34 14.12 -0.78 -1.25
N LYS A 35 14.10 -0.37 0.03
CA LYS A 35 15.05 -0.87 1.04
C LYS A 35 14.83 -2.33 1.41
N ILE A 36 13.66 -2.90 1.13
CA ILE A 36 13.38 -4.32 1.45
C ILE A 36 13.89 -5.28 0.37
N ILE A 37 14.31 -4.77 -0.81
CA ILE A 37 14.89 -5.56 -1.91
C ILE A 37 16.00 -6.53 -1.44
N PRO A 38 17.03 -6.11 -0.67
CA PRO A 38 18.05 -7.04 -0.19
C PRO A 38 17.51 -8.14 0.73
N CYS A 39 16.43 -7.88 1.48
CA CYS A 39 15.76 -8.90 2.27
C CYS A 39 15.02 -9.90 1.36
N LEU A 40 14.33 -9.41 0.33
CA LEU A 40 13.64 -10.26 -0.64
C LEU A 40 14.61 -11.14 -1.43
N ASP A 41 15.73 -10.58 -1.87
CA ASP A 41 16.81 -11.31 -2.55
C ASP A 41 17.43 -12.36 -1.61
N GLY A 42 17.66 -12.03 -0.34
CA GLY A 42 18.19 -12.94 0.67
C GLY A 42 17.24 -14.09 1.06
N ALA A 43 15.93 -13.85 0.97
CA ALA A 43 14.89 -14.85 1.20
C ALA A 43 14.69 -15.79 -0.01
N GLY A 44 15.27 -15.47 -1.18
CA GLY A 44 15.18 -16.29 -2.38
C GLY A 44 13.83 -16.23 -3.08
N TYR A 45 13.08 -15.13 -2.93
CA TYR A 45 11.85 -14.93 -3.70
C TYR A 45 12.16 -14.83 -5.20
N ASP A 46 11.26 -15.37 -6.01
CA ASP A 46 11.30 -15.15 -7.46
C ASP A 46 10.97 -13.69 -7.78
N ASP A 47 11.45 -13.21 -8.94
CA ASP A 47 11.31 -11.81 -9.33
C ASP A 47 9.82 -11.37 -9.43
N CYS A 48 8.91 -12.30 -9.76
CA CYS A 48 7.47 -12.02 -9.82
C CYS A 48 6.88 -11.78 -8.42
N THR A 49 7.18 -12.67 -7.46
CA THR A 49 6.73 -12.55 -6.07
C THR A 49 7.32 -11.33 -5.40
N ALA A 50 8.62 -11.06 -5.58
CA ALA A 50 9.28 -9.90 -5.02
C ALA A 50 8.66 -8.59 -5.55
N LYS A 51 8.40 -8.50 -6.85
CA LYS A 51 7.75 -7.32 -7.46
C LYS A 51 6.34 -7.10 -6.91
N LEU A 52 5.59 -8.18 -6.70
CA LEU A 52 4.23 -8.12 -6.18
C LEU A 52 4.20 -7.69 -4.70
N ILE A 53 5.14 -8.16 -3.88
CA ILE A 53 5.34 -7.71 -2.50
C ILE A 53 5.65 -6.20 -2.47
N LEU A 54 6.60 -5.74 -3.30
CA LEU A 54 6.96 -4.32 -3.39
C LEU A 54 5.76 -3.45 -3.78
N MET A 55 4.96 -3.86 -4.78
CA MET A 55 3.77 -3.11 -5.20
C MET A 55 2.73 -3.01 -4.09
N TYR A 56 2.45 -4.11 -3.39
CA TYR A 56 1.45 -4.15 -2.32
C TYR A 56 1.91 -3.33 -1.10
N ALA A 57 3.18 -3.44 -0.74
CA ALA A 57 3.79 -2.62 0.31
C ALA A 57 3.73 -1.12 -0.03
N ALA A 58 4.06 -0.75 -1.27
CA ALA A 58 3.97 0.64 -1.73
C ALA A 58 2.53 1.16 -1.69
N ALA A 59 1.55 0.37 -2.15
CA ALA A 59 0.15 0.74 -2.14
C ALA A 59 -0.42 0.87 -0.71
N LEU A 60 -0.04 -0.01 0.21
CA LEU A 60 -0.45 0.09 1.61
C LEU A 60 0.21 1.27 2.32
N MET A 61 1.49 1.55 2.07
CA MET A 61 2.15 2.75 2.62
C MET A 61 1.51 4.02 2.07
N ALA A 62 1.26 4.06 0.76
CA ALA A 62 0.48 5.11 0.10
C ALA A 62 -0.86 5.36 0.81
N THR A 63 -1.64 4.30 1.00
CA THR A 63 -2.93 4.39 1.70
C THR A 63 -2.76 4.88 3.14
N SER A 64 -1.78 4.36 3.88
CA SER A 64 -1.52 4.77 5.28
C SER A 64 -1.05 6.22 5.41
N SER A 65 -0.36 6.75 4.38
CA SER A 65 0.11 8.13 4.32
C SER A 65 -0.97 9.14 3.93
N GLY A 66 -2.21 8.68 3.76
CA GLY A 66 -3.37 9.51 3.43
C GLY A 66 -3.70 9.57 1.93
N ALA A 67 -3.37 8.52 1.16
CA ALA A 67 -3.91 8.40 -0.20
C ALA A 67 -5.44 8.43 -0.14
N ARG A 68 -6.05 9.32 -0.94
CA ARG A 68 -7.48 9.55 -0.91
C ARG A 68 -8.11 8.82 -2.08
N ARG A 69 -9.05 7.91 -1.82
CA ARG A 69 -9.83 7.28 -2.89
C ARG A 69 -10.85 8.27 -3.39
N LEU A 70 -10.94 8.45 -4.70
CA LEU A 70 -11.82 9.43 -5.29
C LEU A 70 -13.21 8.82 -5.53
N LYS A 71 -14.22 9.25 -4.76
CA LYS A 71 -15.62 8.79 -4.89
C LYS A 71 -16.42 9.60 -5.91
N SER A 72 -16.13 10.90 -6.03
CA SER A 72 -16.79 11.78 -7.00
C SER A 72 -15.79 12.81 -7.55
N GLN A 73 -16.00 13.29 -8.77
CA GLN A 73 -15.25 14.40 -9.38
C GLN A 73 -16.22 15.55 -9.59
N GLY A 74 -15.77 16.80 -9.48
CA GLY A 74 -16.65 17.85 -9.87
C GLY A 74 -16.10 19.25 -10.02
N ALA A 75 -16.67 19.88 -11.05
CA ALA A 75 -16.19 21.06 -11.75
C ALA A 75 -17.10 22.28 -11.46
N PRO A 76 -16.71 23.50 -11.89
CA PRO A 76 -17.43 24.76 -11.62
C PRO A 76 -18.89 24.81 -12.11
N SER A 77 -19.33 23.78 -12.84
CA SER A 77 -20.71 23.46 -13.18
C SER A 77 -21.52 22.82 -12.03
N GLY A 78 -21.03 22.84 -10.78
CA GLY A 78 -21.73 22.29 -9.62
C GLY A 78 -21.46 20.80 -9.38
N ALA A 79 -20.22 20.35 -9.55
CA ALA A 79 -19.87 18.99 -9.17
C ALA A 79 -18.91 18.96 -7.97
N SER A 80 -19.08 17.94 -7.13
CA SER A 80 -18.39 17.75 -5.86
C SER A 80 -17.40 16.59 -5.95
N ARG A 81 -16.22 16.67 -5.30
CA ARG A 81 -15.36 15.49 -5.09
C ARG A 81 -15.45 14.98 -3.65
N SER A 82 -16.14 13.87 -3.46
CA SER A 82 -16.11 13.13 -2.19
C SER A 82 -15.00 12.09 -2.26
N PHE A 83 -14.38 11.78 -1.13
CA PHE A 83 -13.37 10.73 -1.01
C PHE A 83 -13.84 9.71 0.02
N GLU A 84 -13.62 8.41 -0.21
CA GLU A 84 -14.02 7.33 0.69
C GLU A 84 -12.82 6.46 1.05
N TYR A 85 -12.65 6.11 2.31
CA TYR A 85 -11.60 5.19 2.73
C TYR A 85 -12.18 3.77 2.63
N GLY A 86 -11.82 3.02 1.58
CA GLY A 86 -12.38 1.69 1.33
C GLY A 86 -11.69 0.62 2.18
N GLU A 87 -12.26 0.30 3.33
CA GLU A 87 -11.63 -0.55 4.37
C GLU A 87 -11.44 -2.01 3.92
N ASP A 88 -12.37 -2.57 3.14
CA ASP A 88 -12.34 -3.98 2.70
C ASP A 88 -11.17 -4.27 1.73
N SER A 89 -10.95 -3.38 0.76
CA SER A 89 -9.90 -3.54 -0.26
C SER A 89 -8.49 -3.48 0.32
N ILE A 90 -8.30 -2.68 1.36
CA ILE A 90 -7.02 -2.48 2.03
C ILE A 90 -6.72 -3.64 2.98
N THR A 91 -7.75 -4.16 3.66
CA THR A 91 -7.63 -5.35 4.51
C THR A 91 -7.24 -6.57 3.69
N TRP A 92 -7.89 -6.78 2.53
CA TRP A 92 -7.51 -7.86 1.60
C TRP A 92 -6.08 -7.72 1.06
N LEU A 93 -5.67 -6.49 0.72
CA LEU A 93 -4.32 -6.23 0.21
C LEU A 93 -3.25 -6.53 1.27
N ARG A 94 -3.55 -6.22 2.54
CA ARG A 94 -2.67 -6.54 3.66
C ARG A 94 -2.61 -8.03 3.95
N ASP A 95 -3.73 -8.74 3.96
CA ASP A 95 -3.73 -10.21 4.11
C ASP A 95 -2.92 -10.89 3.00
N SER A 96 -3.08 -10.40 1.76
CA SER A 96 -2.31 -10.89 0.61
C SER A 96 -0.81 -10.62 0.77
N LEU A 97 -0.42 -9.43 1.23
CA LEU A 97 0.99 -9.10 1.49
C LEU A 97 1.60 -10.04 2.54
N VAL A 98 0.91 -10.28 3.67
CA VAL A 98 1.41 -11.17 4.73
C VAL A 98 1.53 -12.62 4.26
N ARG A 99 0.64 -13.09 3.37
CA ARG A 99 0.73 -14.43 2.79
C ARG A 99 1.90 -14.59 1.82
N LEU A 100 2.27 -13.53 1.12
CA LEU A 100 3.38 -13.54 0.16
C LEU A 100 4.73 -13.34 0.85
N ASP A 101 4.78 -12.42 1.81
CA ASP A 101 5.97 -12.10 2.60
C ASP A 101 6.12 -13.03 3.81
N THR A 102 6.35 -14.31 3.51
CA THR A 102 6.58 -15.37 4.52
C THR A 102 7.82 -15.15 5.39
N SER A 103 8.78 -14.35 4.93
CA SER A 103 10.03 -14.02 5.63
C SER A 103 9.94 -12.75 6.48
N GLY A 104 8.86 -11.98 6.33
CA GLY A 104 8.59 -10.77 7.12
C GLY A 104 9.41 -9.54 6.69
N CYS A 105 9.91 -9.48 5.45
CA CYS A 105 10.69 -8.36 4.92
C CYS A 105 9.93 -7.03 4.92
N SER A 106 8.60 -7.05 4.84
CA SER A 106 7.74 -5.87 4.89
C SER A 106 7.37 -5.45 6.32
N GLY A 107 7.74 -6.24 7.34
CA GLY A 107 7.42 -5.97 8.75
C GLY A 107 8.09 -4.73 9.33
N GLU A 108 9.23 -4.31 8.78
CA GLU A 108 9.93 -3.08 9.17
C GLU A 108 9.31 -1.80 8.56
N LEU A 109 8.40 -1.95 7.60
CA LEU A 109 7.76 -0.82 6.94
C LEU A 109 6.66 -0.22 7.86
N PRO A 110 6.51 1.12 7.91
CA PRO A 110 5.50 1.79 8.72
C PRO A 110 4.10 1.67 8.08
N ILE A 111 3.60 0.45 7.92
CA ILE A 111 2.30 0.18 7.29
C ILE A 111 1.23 0.03 8.37
N SER A 112 0.38 1.05 8.53
CA SER A 112 -0.77 1.01 9.45
C SER A 112 -2.11 0.71 8.76
N ALA A 113 -2.18 0.82 7.44
CA ALA A 113 -3.41 0.62 6.66
C ALA A 113 -3.81 -0.86 6.64
N GLY A 114 -5.10 -1.15 6.88
CA GLY A 114 -5.65 -2.53 6.86
C GLY A 114 -5.32 -3.34 8.11
N ASN A 115 -4.69 -2.73 9.12
CA ASN A 115 -4.50 -3.38 10.40
C ASN A 115 -5.87 -3.53 11.06
N SER A 116 -6.41 -4.75 11.08
CA SER A 116 -7.49 -5.12 11.97
C SER A 116 -6.92 -5.07 13.39
N VAL A 117 -6.86 -3.87 13.96
CA VAL A 117 -6.70 -3.72 15.41
C VAL A 117 -7.82 -4.54 16.02
N GLY A 118 -7.44 -5.71 16.55
CA GLY A 118 -8.29 -6.48 17.44
C GLY A 118 -8.79 -5.48 18.47
N MET A 119 -10.11 -5.28 18.47
CA MET A 119 -10.86 -4.60 19.51
C MET A 119 -10.21 -4.96 20.86
N PHE A 120 -9.50 -4.02 21.47
CA PHE A 120 -8.98 -4.21 22.83
C PHE A 120 -10.21 -4.18 23.73
N LEU A 121 -10.82 -5.35 23.92
CA LEU A 121 -11.96 -5.57 24.79
C LEU A 121 -11.43 -5.39 26.21
N VAL A 122 -11.51 -4.16 26.73
CA VAL A 122 -11.41 -3.90 28.16
C VAL A 122 -12.57 -4.63 28.81
N VAL A 123 -12.33 -5.86 29.26
CA VAL A 123 -13.17 -6.50 30.27
C VAL A 123 -12.84 -5.76 31.57
N GLY A 124 -13.59 -4.69 31.82
CA GLY A 124 -13.57 -4.02 33.12
C GLY A 124 -13.98 -5.02 34.19
N GLY A 125 -13.10 -5.21 35.17
CA GLY A 125 -13.40 -5.89 36.44
C GLY A 125 -14.11 -4.99 37.43
#